data_AF-A0A9D1K0F9-F1
#
_entry.id   AF-A0A9D1K0F9-F1
#
_cell.length_a   1.000
_cell.length_b   1.000
_cell.length_c   1.000
_cell.angle_alpha   90.00
_cell.angle_beta   90.00
_cell.angle_gamma   90.00
#
_symmetry.space_group_name_H-M   'P 1'
#
loop_
_entity.id
_entity.type
_entity.pdbx_description
1 polymer ?
#
loop_
_entity_poly.entity_id
_entity_poly.type
_entity_poly.pdbx_seq_one_letter_code
_entity_poly.pdbx_strand_id
1 'polypeptide(L)'
;MKKSVLIILAAFLLAACGPAQEPSEPAAESSLASEETESSQVSQPESSPESSAEPEESAESAGFTPVEGRQITCDRLLPAHTEEEYDPQLLTLEDGQRYYTIQQNGKWGLIQEDGTELLPCRNEYPVSLCMSDHWNWDSSALSSEEQNQKSEELMEKTGFPLCFGHGAGLNTYFINLDTMGAPELVSQGEARFSSEPLNEGNTPSDPYFPVYFGRIENPEEIPDLSDDGYWNFTDVSGNQLAEGIEFEKVGWFDGEKLAPVCQDGKWAYLDTEGNLVTDFVYDACWGCDHLRPETNPYYAYSLTGGYAPVCKDGKWGVIDETGAEIIPCSYDGGAPYPGGVWLAEGGVWQLYLFE
;
A
#
# COMPACT_ATOMS: atom_id res chain seq x y z
N MET A 1 -19.27 71.86 26.64
CA MET A 1 -19.97 70.83 27.45
C MET A 1 -18.88 69.91 27.99
N LYS A 2 -18.33 70.04 29.22
CA LYS A 2 -18.88 69.63 30.55
C LYS A 2 -19.66 68.30 30.41
N LYS A 3 -19.27 67.15 30.96
CA LYS A 3 -18.71 66.79 32.29
C LYS A 3 -17.91 65.45 32.20
N SER A 4 -16.71 65.33 32.79
CA SER A 4 -16.39 64.70 34.11
C SER A 4 -16.51 63.16 34.09
N VAL A 5 -15.42 62.37 34.08
CA VAL A 5 -14.55 61.93 35.19
C VAL A 5 -15.31 61.31 36.37
N LEU A 6 -15.09 60.01 36.63
CA LEU A 6 -14.73 59.50 37.96
C LEU A 6 -14.11 58.08 37.90
N ILE A 7 -12.86 58.01 38.34
CA ILE A 7 -12.11 56.82 38.79
C ILE A 7 -12.48 56.57 40.25
N ILE A 8 -12.72 55.31 40.69
CA ILE A 8 -12.32 54.86 42.03
C ILE A 8 -11.86 53.38 41.98
N LEU A 9 -10.63 53.20 42.43
CA LEU A 9 -9.92 51.97 42.79
C LEU A 9 -10.12 51.68 44.30
N ALA A 10 -9.76 50.46 44.74
CA ALA A 10 -9.46 50.01 46.11
C ALA A 10 -10.59 49.26 46.85
N ALA A 11 -10.33 48.33 47.78
CA ALA A 11 -9.22 47.45 48.15
C ALA A 11 -9.69 46.66 49.40
N PHE A 12 -9.20 45.42 49.55
CA PHE A 12 -8.87 44.69 50.80
C PHE A 12 -9.63 44.90 52.13
N LEU A 13 -10.02 43.78 52.76
CA LEU A 13 -9.77 43.38 54.18
C LEU A 13 -10.41 41.96 54.39
N LEU A 14 -9.65 40.87 54.54
CA LEU A 14 -8.90 40.34 55.71
C LEU A 14 -9.74 39.43 56.66
N ALA A 15 -9.41 38.14 56.60
CA ALA A 15 -8.99 37.22 57.68
C ALA A 15 -9.79 37.01 58.98
N ALA A 16 -9.89 35.71 59.35
CA ALA A 16 -9.71 35.06 60.68
C ALA A 16 -10.84 34.04 60.96
N CYS A 17 -10.69 32.87 61.59
CA CYS A 17 -9.59 32.05 62.14
C CYS A 17 -10.23 30.66 62.46
N GLY A 18 -9.42 29.62 62.69
CA GLY A 18 -9.78 28.18 62.82
C GLY A 18 -10.58 27.77 64.07
N PRO A 19 -10.43 26.53 64.64
CA PRO A 19 -9.36 25.52 64.44
C PRO A 19 -9.77 24.01 64.40
N ALA A 20 -8.78 23.17 64.03
CA ALA A 20 -8.35 21.84 64.53
C ALA A 20 -9.32 20.77 65.07
N GLN A 21 -9.17 19.51 64.62
CA GLN A 21 -8.54 18.41 65.38
C GLN A 21 -8.50 17.07 64.60
N GLU A 22 -7.30 16.51 64.45
CA GLU A 22 -7.01 15.06 64.53
C GLU A 22 -6.74 14.71 66.02
N PRO A 23 -6.77 13.44 66.52
CA PRO A 23 -6.00 12.30 65.96
C PRO A 23 -6.57 10.86 66.18
N SER A 24 -5.89 9.86 65.58
CA SER A 24 -5.24 8.70 66.26
C SER A 24 -5.34 7.36 65.49
N GLU A 25 -4.19 6.82 65.09
CA GLU A 25 -3.93 5.36 65.08
C GLU A 25 -3.60 4.87 66.51
N PRO A 26 -3.46 3.55 66.75
CA PRO A 26 -2.11 2.96 66.63
C PRO A 26 -2.04 1.51 66.11
N ALA A 27 -0.93 1.22 65.39
CA ALA A 27 0.11 0.17 65.56
C ALA A 27 -0.31 -1.31 65.85
N ALA A 28 0.40 -2.37 65.49
CA ALA A 28 1.77 -2.66 65.04
C ALA A 28 1.74 -4.10 64.41
N GLU A 29 2.75 -4.74 63.81
CA GLU A 29 4.19 -4.79 64.07
C GLU A 29 4.87 -5.69 63.00
N SER A 30 6.14 -5.38 62.67
CA SER A 30 7.29 -6.31 62.46
C SER A 30 7.26 -7.35 61.32
N SER A 31 8.30 -7.64 60.52
CA SER A 31 9.68 -7.15 60.34
C SER A 31 10.33 -7.88 59.14
N LEU A 32 11.17 -7.16 58.38
CA LEU A 32 12.53 -7.47 57.84
C LEU A 32 13.09 -8.91 58.05
N ALA A 33 13.97 -9.51 57.25
CA ALA A 33 14.66 -9.20 55.99
C ALA A 33 15.46 -10.46 55.55
N SER A 34 15.81 -10.52 54.25
CA SER A 34 17.06 -11.00 53.61
C SER A 34 17.74 -12.36 53.93
N GLU A 35 18.17 -13.01 52.82
CA GLU A 35 19.42 -13.75 52.55
C GLU A 35 19.31 -15.19 52.00
N GLU A 36 19.80 -15.31 50.77
CA GLU A 36 20.65 -16.31 50.09
C GLU A 36 20.55 -17.86 50.30
N THR A 37 20.55 -18.53 49.13
CA THR A 37 21.23 -19.79 48.72
C THR A 37 20.94 -21.11 49.44
N GLU A 38 20.41 -22.12 48.72
CA GLU A 38 21.20 -23.24 48.11
C GLU A 38 20.30 -24.30 47.44
N SER A 39 20.75 -24.73 46.25
CA SER A 39 20.62 -26.03 45.57
C SER A 39 19.74 -27.15 46.18
N SER A 40 18.87 -27.78 45.36
CA SER A 40 19.11 -29.14 44.79
C SER A 40 17.87 -29.78 44.11
N GLN A 41 18.07 -30.17 42.85
CA GLN A 41 17.61 -31.37 42.11
C GLN A 41 16.13 -31.66 41.77
N VAL A 42 15.90 -31.62 40.44
CA VAL A 42 15.34 -32.67 39.53
C VAL A 42 13.95 -33.26 39.86
N SER A 43 13.00 -33.05 38.93
CA SER A 43 12.32 -34.12 38.15
C SER A 43 11.37 -33.50 37.11
N GLN A 44 11.55 -33.82 35.82
CA GLN A 44 10.47 -33.76 34.82
C GLN A 44 9.43 -34.85 35.14
N PRO A 45 8.20 -34.73 34.61
CA PRO A 45 7.89 -35.58 33.47
C PRO A 45 7.04 -34.94 32.36
N GLU A 46 7.39 -35.34 31.14
CA GLU A 46 6.54 -35.80 30.03
C GLU A 46 5.51 -34.85 29.39
N SER A 47 5.93 -34.37 28.21
CA SER A 47 5.20 -34.43 26.92
C SER A 47 3.73 -34.87 26.98
N SER A 48 2.85 -33.93 26.61
CA SER A 48 1.53 -34.24 26.07
C SER A 48 1.53 -33.96 24.55
N PRO A 49 0.82 -34.78 23.77
CA PRO A 49 1.06 -34.94 22.34
C PRO A 49 0.49 -33.78 21.52
N GLU A 50 1.13 -33.56 20.39
CA GLU A 50 0.67 -32.77 19.24
C GLU A 50 -0.84 -32.94 19.03
N SER A 51 -1.56 -31.83 19.16
CA SER A 51 -2.95 -31.75 18.73
C SER A 51 -2.96 -31.37 17.26
N SER A 52 -3.28 -32.37 16.44
CA SER A 52 -4.10 -32.26 15.23
C SER A 52 -3.74 -31.14 14.25
N ALA A 53 -3.01 -31.53 13.19
CA ALA A 53 -3.01 -30.83 11.91
C ALA A 53 -4.45 -30.46 11.51
N GLU A 54 -4.72 -29.17 11.49
CA GLU A 54 -5.76 -28.60 10.62
C GLU A 54 -5.36 -28.94 9.18
N PRO A 55 -6.31 -29.22 8.27
CA PRO A 55 -5.95 -29.34 6.86
C PRO A 55 -5.35 -27.99 6.48
N GLU A 56 -4.05 -27.95 6.16
CA GLU A 56 -3.42 -26.74 5.64
C GLU A 56 -4.17 -26.41 4.34
N GLU A 57 -5.05 -25.41 4.43
CA GLU A 57 -5.74 -24.86 3.26
C GLU A 57 -4.65 -24.30 2.34
N SER A 58 -4.29 -25.10 1.35
CA SER A 58 -3.31 -24.78 0.32
C SER A 58 -4.03 -24.26 -0.93
N ALA A 59 -3.28 -23.65 -1.85
CA ALA A 59 -3.80 -23.18 -3.13
C ALA A 59 -4.64 -24.26 -3.87
N GLU A 60 -4.18 -25.51 -3.88
CA GLU A 60 -4.90 -26.63 -4.50
C GLU A 60 -6.23 -26.95 -3.82
N SER A 61 -6.26 -26.89 -2.49
CA SER A 61 -7.50 -27.12 -1.74
C SER A 61 -8.53 -25.99 -1.94
N ALA A 62 -8.05 -24.80 -2.29
CA ALA A 62 -8.84 -23.62 -2.61
C ALA A 62 -9.33 -23.59 -4.08
N GLY A 63 -9.05 -24.63 -4.87
CA GLY A 63 -9.47 -24.72 -6.26
C GLY A 63 -8.49 -24.12 -7.27
N PHE A 64 -7.27 -23.77 -6.85
CA PHE A 64 -6.23 -23.31 -7.77
C PHE A 64 -5.34 -24.46 -8.25
N THR A 65 -5.18 -24.59 -9.56
CA THR A 65 -4.34 -25.60 -10.20
C THR A 65 -2.96 -25.02 -10.54
N PRO A 66 -1.84 -25.64 -10.11
CA PRO A 66 -0.51 -25.20 -10.49
C PRO A 66 -0.29 -25.38 -12.00
N VAL A 67 0.26 -24.36 -12.66
CA VAL A 67 0.59 -24.42 -14.08
C VAL A 67 1.90 -25.20 -14.26
N GLU A 68 1.82 -26.35 -14.93
CA GLU A 68 2.98 -27.22 -15.17
C GLU A 68 4.09 -26.47 -15.92
N GLY A 69 5.32 -26.57 -15.41
CA GLY A 69 6.49 -25.91 -16.00
C GLY A 69 6.56 -24.40 -15.79
N ARG A 70 5.65 -23.81 -15.00
CA ARG A 70 5.62 -22.37 -14.75
C ARG A 70 6.14 -22.02 -13.35
N GLN A 71 7.46 -22.01 -13.23
CA GLN A 71 8.16 -21.66 -11.99
C GLN A 71 9.28 -20.65 -12.26
N ILE A 72 9.45 -19.71 -11.34
CA ILE A 72 10.50 -18.70 -11.36
C ILE A 72 11.23 -18.71 -10.02
N THR A 73 12.55 -18.78 -10.04
CA THR A 73 13.37 -18.69 -8.82
C THR A 73 13.93 -17.28 -8.67
N CYS A 74 13.48 -16.56 -7.65
CA CYS A 74 13.92 -15.20 -7.34
C CYS A 74 13.54 -14.84 -5.89
N ASP A 75 14.19 -13.79 -5.36
CA ASP A 75 13.93 -13.31 -4.01
C ASP A 75 12.55 -12.64 -3.94
N ARG A 76 12.19 -11.89 -4.99
CA ARG A 76 10.88 -11.24 -5.15
C ARG A 76 10.44 -11.28 -6.61
N LEU A 77 9.14 -11.34 -6.83
CA LEU A 77 8.47 -11.21 -8.13
C LEU A 77 7.34 -10.20 -7.98
N LEU A 78 7.31 -9.21 -8.86
CA LEU A 78 6.23 -8.24 -8.92
C LEU A 78 5.77 -8.06 -10.38
N PRO A 79 4.50 -7.68 -10.60
CA PRO A 79 4.04 -7.22 -11.91
C PRO A 79 4.94 -6.10 -12.45
N ALA A 80 5.31 -6.17 -13.73
CA ALA A 80 5.78 -4.97 -14.40
C ALA A 80 4.58 -4.01 -14.56
N HIS A 81 4.83 -2.72 -14.37
CA HIS A 81 3.81 -1.68 -14.28
C HIS A 81 4.30 -0.39 -14.93
N THR A 82 3.38 0.53 -15.19
CA THR A 82 3.67 1.91 -15.58
C THR A 82 3.83 2.79 -14.33
N GLU A 83 4.72 3.79 -14.36
CA GLU A 83 4.93 4.74 -13.26
C GLU A 83 3.71 5.69 -13.05
N GLU A 84 2.73 5.69 -13.96
CA GLU A 84 1.50 6.50 -13.86
C GLU A 84 0.46 5.92 -12.88
N GLU A 85 0.51 4.61 -12.61
CA GLU A 85 -0.60 3.93 -11.98
C GLU A 85 -0.44 3.87 -10.45
N TYR A 86 -1.43 4.44 -9.74
CA TYR A 86 -1.58 4.28 -8.28
C TYR A 86 -1.87 2.82 -7.88
N ASP A 87 -2.23 1.98 -8.86
CA ASP A 87 -2.62 0.59 -8.70
C ASP A 87 -1.98 -0.24 -9.81
N PRO A 88 -1.10 -1.21 -9.51
CA PRO A 88 -0.33 -1.89 -10.54
C PRO A 88 -1.23 -2.85 -11.30
N GLN A 89 -1.85 -2.38 -12.38
CA GLN A 89 -2.37 -3.32 -13.34
C GLN A 89 -1.17 -4.06 -13.92
N LEU A 90 -1.24 -5.39 -13.87
CA LEU A 90 -0.22 -6.20 -14.51
C LEU A 90 -0.16 -5.79 -15.98
N LEU A 91 0.98 -5.21 -16.39
CA LEU A 91 1.19 -4.79 -17.76
C LEU A 91 0.95 -5.98 -18.69
N THR A 92 -0.18 -5.92 -19.39
CA THR A 92 -0.65 -6.94 -20.32
C THR A 92 -0.83 -6.24 -21.66
N LEU A 93 0.01 -6.58 -22.63
CA LEU A 93 -0.09 -6.00 -23.96
C LEU A 93 -1.34 -6.51 -24.68
N GLU A 94 -1.74 -5.85 -25.76
CA GLU A 94 -2.91 -6.24 -26.58
C GLU A 94 -2.84 -7.69 -27.10
N ASP A 95 -1.63 -8.23 -27.25
CA ASP A 95 -1.38 -9.60 -27.68
C ASP A 95 -1.37 -10.63 -26.52
N GLY A 96 -1.62 -10.18 -25.29
CA GLY A 96 -1.63 -10.99 -24.07
C GLY A 96 -0.25 -11.23 -23.44
N GLN A 97 0.81 -10.64 -23.97
CA GLN A 97 2.15 -10.74 -23.43
C GLN A 97 2.24 -10.00 -22.09
N ARG A 98 2.84 -10.66 -21.09
CA ARG A 98 2.98 -10.17 -19.71
C ARG A 98 4.42 -10.19 -19.25
N TYR A 99 4.76 -9.22 -18.42
CA TYR A 99 6.12 -9.03 -17.91
C TYR A 99 6.12 -8.87 -16.40
N TYR A 100 7.22 -9.29 -15.80
CA TYR A 100 7.44 -9.20 -14.37
C TYR A 100 8.81 -8.62 -14.11
N THR A 101 8.90 -7.84 -13.04
CA THR A 101 10.18 -7.46 -12.48
C THR A 101 10.51 -8.39 -11.32
N ILE A 102 11.75 -8.89 -11.32
CA ILE A 102 12.24 -9.82 -10.31
C ILE A 102 13.42 -9.23 -9.57
N GLN A 103 13.52 -9.57 -8.29
CA GLN A 103 14.69 -9.24 -7.47
C GLN A 103 15.55 -10.48 -7.29
N GLN A 104 16.86 -10.33 -7.51
CA GLN A 104 17.87 -11.31 -7.15
C GLN A 104 19.08 -10.61 -6.54
N ASN A 105 19.51 -11.05 -5.37
CA ASN A 105 20.64 -10.48 -4.63
C ASN A 105 20.50 -8.96 -4.40
N GLY A 106 19.27 -8.51 -4.16
CA GLY A 106 18.96 -7.10 -3.91
C GLY A 106 18.90 -6.22 -5.15
N LYS A 107 19.10 -6.75 -6.36
CA LYS A 107 18.97 -6.01 -7.63
C LYS A 107 17.77 -6.48 -8.43
N TRP A 108 17.21 -5.57 -9.22
CA TRP A 108 16.01 -5.81 -10.01
C TRP A 108 16.28 -5.93 -11.50
N GLY A 109 15.57 -6.85 -12.14
CA GLY A 109 15.59 -7.12 -13.58
C GLY A 109 14.18 -7.23 -14.15
N LEU A 110 14.09 -7.59 -15.43
CA LEU A 110 12.83 -7.76 -16.17
C LEU A 110 12.82 -9.12 -16.86
N ILE A 111 11.70 -9.84 -16.73
CA ILE A 111 11.46 -11.13 -17.36
C ILE A 111 10.09 -11.13 -18.06
N GLN A 112 9.94 -12.03 -19.02
CA GLN A 112 8.63 -12.46 -19.52
C GLN A 112 7.99 -13.43 -18.52
N GLU A 113 6.67 -13.62 -18.61
CA GLU A 113 5.91 -14.55 -17.79
C GLU A 113 6.45 -16.00 -17.80
N ASP A 114 7.11 -16.44 -18.87
CA ASP A 114 7.70 -17.78 -18.98
C ASP A 114 9.08 -17.90 -18.30
N GLY A 115 9.56 -16.82 -17.67
CA GLY A 115 10.86 -16.74 -17.03
C GLY A 115 11.99 -16.30 -17.96
N THR A 116 11.72 -16.02 -19.23
CA THR A 116 12.73 -15.52 -20.17
C THR A 116 13.26 -14.16 -19.72
N GLU A 117 14.56 -14.06 -19.49
CA GLU A 117 15.21 -12.80 -19.11
C GLU A 117 15.23 -11.80 -20.29
N LEU A 118 14.75 -10.59 -20.01
CA LEU A 118 14.84 -9.43 -20.91
C LEU A 118 15.91 -8.46 -20.46
N LEU A 119 15.94 -8.17 -19.15
CA LEU A 119 16.93 -7.31 -18.52
C LEU A 119 17.47 -7.98 -17.27
N PRO A 120 18.80 -8.10 -17.11
CA PRO A 120 19.39 -8.73 -15.94
C PRO A 120 19.19 -7.88 -14.69
N CYS A 121 19.25 -8.55 -13.53
CA CYS A 121 19.13 -7.91 -12.23
C CYS A 121 20.29 -6.94 -11.97
N ARG A 122 20.03 -5.64 -12.18
CA ARG A 122 21.01 -4.55 -12.04
C ARG A 122 20.44 -3.30 -11.39
N ASN A 123 19.14 -3.07 -11.54
CA ASN A 123 18.50 -1.85 -11.08
C ASN A 123 18.37 -1.86 -9.55
N GLU A 124 18.47 -0.69 -8.91
CA GLU A 124 18.26 -0.57 -7.45
C GLU A 124 16.80 -0.78 -7.07
N TYR A 125 15.89 -0.49 -7.99
CA TYR A 125 14.45 -0.54 -7.81
C TYR A 125 13.78 -1.40 -8.89
N PRO A 126 12.55 -1.90 -8.68
CA PRO A 126 11.78 -2.61 -9.69
C PRO A 126 11.83 -1.94 -11.06
N VAL A 127 11.91 -2.73 -12.12
CA VAL A 127 11.89 -2.23 -13.50
C VAL A 127 10.45 -1.92 -13.87
N SER A 128 10.19 -0.66 -14.24
CA SER A 128 8.87 -0.12 -14.61
C SER A 128 8.92 0.54 -15.99
N LEU A 129 7.76 0.76 -16.61
CA LEU A 129 7.62 1.70 -17.71
C LEU A 129 7.42 3.10 -17.14
N CYS A 130 8.15 4.09 -17.64
CA CYS A 130 7.87 5.48 -17.33
C CYS A 130 6.59 5.98 -18.04
N MET A 131 6.16 7.21 -17.75
CA MET A 131 4.97 7.85 -18.36
C MET A 131 5.02 8.06 -19.89
N SER A 132 6.14 7.72 -20.53
CA SER A 132 6.26 7.76 -22.00
C SER A 132 6.46 6.37 -22.59
N ASP A 133 6.03 5.34 -21.84
CA ASP A 133 6.11 3.94 -22.22
C ASP A 133 7.55 3.48 -22.56
N HIS A 134 8.51 3.84 -21.70
CA HIS A 134 9.90 3.40 -21.82
C HIS A 134 10.36 2.66 -20.56
N TRP A 135 11.10 1.55 -20.72
CA TRP A 135 11.62 0.78 -19.60
C TRP A 135 12.68 1.56 -18.81
N ASN A 136 12.43 1.75 -17.51
CA ASN A 136 13.35 2.35 -16.57
C ASN A 136 14.31 1.28 -16.03
N TRP A 137 15.55 1.27 -16.52
CA TRP A 137 16.57 0.30 -16.14
C TRP A 137 17.96 0.92 -16.21
N ASP A 138 18.79 0.68 -15.19
CA ASP A 138 20.15 1.22 -15.12
C ASP A 138 21.05 0.71 -16.27
N SER A 139 21.16 1.56 -17.28
CA SER A 139 22.02 1.39 -18.44
C SER A 139 23.28 2.26 -18.40
N SER A 140 23.54 2.95 -17.27
CA SER A 140 24.63 3.93 -17.13
C SER A 140 26.02 3.33 -17.36
N ALA A 141 26.16 2.02 -17.12
CA ALA A 141 27.38 1.27 -17.35
C ALA A 141 27.56 0.76 -18.79
N LEU A 142 26.56 0.93 -19.66
CA LEU A 142 26.63 0.58 -21.08
C LEU A 142 27.11 1.78 -21.91
N SER A 143 27.82 1.50 -23.00
CA SER A 143 28.11 2.50 -24.03
C SER A 143 26.84 2.90 -24.79
N SER A 144 26.83 4.06 -25.46
CA SER A 144 25.66 4.52 -26.22
C SER A 144 25.24 3.54 -27.33
N GLU A 145 26.19 2.82 -27.95
CA GLU A 145 25.88 1.80 -28.95
C GLU A 145 25.16 0.59 -28.32
N GLU A 146 25.62 0.13 -27.16
CA GLU A 146 24.98 -0.96 -26.40
C GLU A 146 23.61 -0.54 -25.87
N GLN A 147 23.45 0.71 -25.42
CA GLN A 147 22.16 1.23 -24.96
C GLN A 147 21.15 1.28 -26.12
N ASN A 148 21.56 1.76 -27.29
CA ASN A 148 20.70 1.80 -28.48
C ASN A 148 20.30 0.39 -28.91
N GLN A 149 21.26 -0.53 -28.98
CA GLN A 149 20.98 -1.94 -29.31
C GLN A 149 19.99 -2.54 -28.31
N LYS A 150 20.19 -2.30 -27.01
CA LYS A 150 19.28 -2.80 -25.96
C LYS A 150 17.88 -2.21 -26.11
N SER A 151 17.79 -0.92 -26.43
CA SER A 151 16.54 -0.21 -26.67
C SER A 151 15.78 -0.77 -27.88
N GLU A 152 16.48 -1.08 -28.97
CA GLU A 152 15.91 -1.73 -30.16
C GLU A 152 15.42 -3.16 -29.86
N GLU A 153 16.20 -3.95 -29.11
CA GLU A 153 15.81 -5.29 -28.68
C GLU A 153 14.55 -5.28 -27.79
N LEU A 154 14.44 -4.31 -26.86
CA LEU A 154 13.26 -4.14 -26.02
C LEU A 154 12.05 -3.70 -26.84
N MET A 155 12.23 -2.75 -27.77
CA MET A 155 11.17 -2.32 -28.68
C MET A 155 10.61 -3.50 -29.49
N GLU A 156 11.48 -4.38 -30.01
CA GLU A 156 11.06 -5.56 -30.77
C GLU A 156 10.29 -6.57 -29.90
N LYS A 157 10.73 -6.78 -28.65
CA LYS A 157 10.16 -7.81 -27.75
C LYS A 157 8.98 -7.34 -26.91
N THR A 158 8.85 -6.03 -26.69
CA THR A 158 7.91 -5.46 -25.73
C THR A 158 7.07 -4.32 -26.28
N GLY A 159 7.39 -3.81 -27.48
CA GLY A 159 6.78 -2.60 -28.00
C GLY A 159 7.30 -1.32 -27.34
N PHE A 160 8.16 -1.43 -26.32
CA PHE A 160 8.65 -0.31 -25.53
C PHE A 160 10.19 -0.26 -25.50
N PRO A 161 10.80 0.91 -25.77
CA PRO A 161 12.25 1.08 -25.77
C PRO A 161 12.79 1.33 -24.35
N LEU A 162 14.10 1.51 -24.23
CA LEU A 162 14.74 1.92 -22.98
C LEU A 162 14.54 3.41 -22.71
N CYS A 163 14.32 3.77 -21.44
CA CYS A 163 14.22 5.17 -21.01
C CYS A 163 15.59 5.84 -20.95
N PHE A 164 15.73 7.01 -21.61
CA PHE A 164 16.93 7.85 -21.56
C PHE A 164 16.78 9.08 -20.64
N GLY A 165 15.69 9.13 -19.88
CA GLY A 165 15.34 10.23 -18.99
C GLY A 165 14.43 11.26 -19.65
N HIS A 166 13.35 11.59 -18.95
CA HIS A 166 12.47 12.73 -19.16
C HIS A 166 11.88 13.11 -17.79
N GLY A 167 11.32 14.31 -17.67
CA GLY A 167 10.67 14.73 -16.43
C GLY A 167 9.49 13.82 -16.08
N ALA A 168 9.23 13.67 -14.77
CA ALA A 168 8.09 12.93 -14.24
C ALA A 168 6.92 13.88 -13.89
N GLY A 169 5.71 13.33 -13.94
CA GLY A 169 4.49 13.98 -13.48
C GLY A 169 3.57 13.00 -12.76
N LEU A 170 2.74 13.50 -11.86
CA LEU A 170 1.77 12.75 -11.07
C LEU A 170 0.39 13.34 -11.32
N ASN A 171 -0.59 12.47 -11.57
CA ASN A 171 -1.98 12.84 -11.78
C ASN A 171 -2.80 12.41 -10.56
N THR A 172 -3.60 13.28 -9.95
CA THR A 172 -4.42 12.94 -8.78
C THR A 172 -5.81 13.52 -8.96
N TYR A 173 -6.86 12.73 -8.72
CA TYR A 173 -8.22 13.28 -8.64
C TYR A 173 -8.42 13.94 -7.27
N PHE A 174 -8.93 15.16 -7.28
CA PHE A 174 -8.89 16.03 -6.10
C PHE A 174 -10.20 16.79 -5.89
N ILE A 175 -10.64 16.89 -4.64
CA ILE A 175 -11.66 17.83 -4.17
C ILE A 175 -11.04 18.77 -3.14
N ASN A 176 -11.16 20.07 -3.38
CA ASN A 176 -10.73 21.08 -2.42
C ASN A 176 -11.72 21.18 -1.26
N LEU A 177 -11.25 20.96 -0.03
CA LEU A 177 -12.05 21.02 1.19
C LEU A 177 -12.69 22.39 1.48
N ASP A 178 -12.13 23.48 0.92
CA ASP A 178 -12.66 24.82 1.13
C ASP A 178 -13.86 25.13 0.21
N THR A 179 -13.93 24.50 -0.96
CA THR A 179 -15.00 24.73 -1.95
C THR A 179 -15.98 23.57 -2.05
N MET A 180 -15.57 22.35 -1.72
CA MET A 180 -16.37 21.11 -1.81
C MET A 180 -17.05 20.97 -3.18
N GLY A 181 -16.28 21.21 -4.25
CA GLY A 181 -16.73 21.09 -5.63
C GLY A 181 -16.75 19.65 -6.15
N ALA A 182 -17.10 19.48 -7.43
CA ALA A 182 -16.88 18.22 -8.13
C ALA A 182 -15.38 17.91 -8.22
N PRO A 183 -14.99 16.63 -8.38
CA PRO A 183 -13.59 16.27 -8.56
C PRO A 183 -12.97 16.98 -9.77
N GLU A 184 -11.71 17.36 -9.63
CA GLU A 184 -10.86 17.86 -10.71
C GLU A 184 -9.65 16.93 -10.85
N LEU A 185 -9.12 16.81 -12.07
CA LEU A 185 -7.82 16.19 -12.28
C LEU A 185 -6.73 17.22 -11.97
N VAL A 186 -5.84 16.87 -11.05
CA VAL A 186 -4.65 17.65 -10.71
C VAL A 186 -3.43 16.96 -11.31
N SER A 187 -2.68 17.69 -12.12
CA SER A 187 -1.39 17.23 -12.66
C SER A 187 -0.25 18.02 -12.03
N GLN A 188 0.68 17.31 -11.40
CA GLN A 188 1.91 17.85 -10.81
C GLN A 188 3.09 17.37 -11.62
N GLY A 189 3.92 18.26 -12.16
CA GLY A 189 5.20 17.90 -12.77
C GLY A 189 6.31 18.82 -12.28
N GLU A 190 7.57 18.48 -12.61
CA GLU A 190 8.78 19.19 -12.14
C GLU A 190 8.79 20.72 -12.30
N ALA A 191 7.92 21.29 -13.15
CA ALA A 191 7.82 22.73 -13.36
C ALA A 191 6.38 23.24 -13.55
N ARG A 192 5.35 22.40 -13.39
CA ARG A 192 3.97 22.77 -13.70
C ARG A 192 2.99 22.12 -12.75
N PHE A 193 2.07 22.93 -12.26
CA PHE A 193 0.84 22.50 -11.66
C PHE A 193 -0.33 22.94 -12.53
N SER A 194 -1.28 22.04 -12.74
CA SER A 194 -2.57 22.37 -13.33
C SER A 194 -3.67 21.58 -12.65
N SER A 195 -4.81 22.23 -12.41
CA SER A 195 -6.07 21.54 -12.17
C SER A 195 -7.00 21.77 -13.36
N GLU A 196 -7.74 20.74 -13.73
CA GLU A 196 -8.77 20.83 -14.77
C GLU A 196 -10.02 20.03 -14.39
N PRO A 197 -11.22 20.50 -14.77
CA PRO A 197 -12.44 19.74 -14.58
C PRO A 197 -12.42 18.40 -15.33
N LEU A 198 -13.15 17.43 -14.80
CA LEU A 198 -13.37 16.16 -15.48
C LEU A 198 -14.07 16.34 -16.83
N ASN A 199 -13.62 15.56 -17.81
CA ASN A 199 -14.14 15.48 -19.16
C ASN A 199 -13.97 14.06 -19.72
N GLU A 200 -14.51 13.80 -20.92
CA GLU A 200 -14.49 12.48 -21.55
C GLU A 200 -13.07 11.88 -21.70
N GLY A 201 -12.03 12.71 -21.81
CA GLY A 201 -10.65 12.27 -21.98
C GLY A 201 -9.89 11.96 -20.69
N ASN A 202 -10.43 12.34 -19.52
CA ASN A 202 -9.75 12.17 -18.23
C ASN A 202 -10.67 11.65 -17.10
N THR A 203 -11.89 11.22 -17.43
CA THR A 203 -12.80 10.60 -16.44
C THR A 203 -12.49 9.10 -16.36
N PRO A 204 -12.26 8.54 -15.16
CA PRO A 204 -12.09 7.11 -14.98
C PRO A 204 -13.29 6.30 -15.48
N SER A 205 -13.03 5.05 -15.89
CA SER A 205 -14.10 4.12 -16.30
C SER A 205 -14.94 3.63 -15.13
N ASP A 206 -14.36 3.54 -13.94
CA ASP A 206 -15.08 3.12 -12.74
C ASP A 206 -16.15 4.16 -12.34
N PRO A 207 -17.35 3.71 -11.93
CA PRO A 207 -18.41 4.63 -11.49
C PRO A 207 -18.03 5.41 -10.23
N TYR A 208 -17.17 4.82 -9.39
CA TYR A 208 -16.57 5.43 -8.22
C TYR A 208 -15.05 5.25 -8.30
N PHE A 209 -14.29 6.33 -8.15
CA PHE A 209 -12.84 6.32 -8.26
C PHE A 209 -12.17 7.04 -7.08
N PRO A 210 -10.91 6.70 -6.74
CA PRO A 210 -10.14 7.37 -5.70
C PRO A 210 -10.04 8.88 -5.91
N VAL A 211 -10.39 9.63 -4.87
CA VAL A 211 -10.28 11.09 -4.82
C VAL A 211 -9.65 11.51 -3.50
N TYR A 212 -8.66 12.39 -3.60
CA TYR A 212 -8.07 13.06 -2.46
C TYR A 212 -8.90 14.28 -2.05
N PHE A 213 -9.32 14.32 -0.80
CA PHE A 213 -9.96 15.46 -0.17
C PHE A 213 -8.91 16.21 0.62
N GLY A 214 -8.54 17.41 0.17
CA GLY A 214 -7.51 18.19 0.85
C GLY A 214 -7.53 19.66 0.48
N ARG A 215 -6.45 20.36 0.83
CA ARG A 215 -6.18 21.73 0.37
C ARG A 215 -4.93 21.73 -0.49
N ILE A 216 -4.83 22.72 -1.37
CA ILE A 216 -3.63 22.99 -2.15
C ILE A 216 -2.80 23.99 -1.34
N GLU A 217 -1.65 23.53 -0.84
CA GLU A 217 -0.68 24.40 -0.19
C GLU A 217 0.32 24.96 -1.21
N ASN A 218 0.76 26.21 -1.02
CA ASN A 218 1.76 26.87 -1.87
C ASN A 218 1.47 26.81 -3.40
N PRO A 219 0.31 27.32 -3.87
CA PRO A 219 -0.09 27.26 -5.28
C PRO A 219 0.80 28.03 -6.27
N GLU A 220 1.78 28.80 -5.78
CA GLU A 220 2.74 29.56 -6.59
C GLU A 220 4.07 28.79 -6.85
N GLU A 221 4.28 27.64 -6.20
CA GLU A 221 5.40 26.69 -6.44
C GLU A 221 4.83 25.35 -6.97
N ILE A 222 5.59 24.22 -6.93
CA ILE A 222 5.00 22.88 -7.13
C ILE A 222 4.14 22.64 -5.89
N PRO A 223 2.81 22.71 -5.96
CA PRO A 223 2.00 22.74 -4.76
C PRO A 223 1.87 21.34 -4.19
N ASP A 224 1.99 21.30 -2.87
CA ASP A 224 1.79 20.09 -2.09
C ASP A 224 0.31 19.97 -1.71
N LEU A 225 -0.17 18.73 -1.71
CA LEU A 225 -1.45 18.41 -1.10
C LEU A 225 -1.28 18.48 0.42
N SER A 226 -2.23 19.10 1.13
CA SER A 226 -2.13 19.28 2.58
C SER A 226 -2.02 17.95 3.31
N ASP A 227 -1.18 17.86 4.36
CA ASP A 227 -0.98 16.63 5.14
C ASP A 227 -2.22 16.22 5.97
N ASP A 228 -3.21 17.12 6.11
CA ASP A 228 -4.46 16.90 6.86
C ASP A 228 -5.62 16.36 6.02
N GLY A 229 -5.39 16.07 4.74
CA GLY A 229 -6.39 15.51 3.86
C GLY A 229 -6.58 14.00 4.02
N TYR A 230 -7.54 13.46 3.28
CA TYR A 230 -7.90 12.05 3.32
C TYR A 230 -8.35 11.54 1.95
N TRP A 231 -8.36 10.24 1.78
CA TRP A 231 -8.86 9.57 0.58
C TRP A 231 -10.27 9.03 0.79
N ASN A 232 -11.07 9.05 -0.28
CA ASN A 232 -12.33 8.32 -0.41
C ASN A 232 -12.56 8.00 -1.90
N PHE A 233 -13.64 7.29 -2.22
CA PHE A 233 -14.10 7.11 -3.59
C PHE A 233 -15.25 8.05 -3.86
N THR A 234 -15.29 8.66 -5.05
CA THR A 234 -16.44 9.47 -5.45
C THR A 234 -16.92 9.15 -6.86
N ASP A 235 -18.19 9.43 -7.11
CA ASP A 235 -18.66 9.58 -8.49
C ASP A 235 -18.17 10.91 -9.09
N VAL A 236 -18.44 11.13 -10.38
CA VAL A 236 -18.07 12.37 -11.10
C VAL A 236 -18.73 13.64 -10.56
N SER A 237 -19.75 13.51 -9.71
CA SER A 237 -20.42 14.64 -9.04
C SER A 237 -19.83 14.94 -7.67
N GLY A 238 -18.88 14.12 -7.19
CA GLY A 238 -18.25 14.24 -5.87
C GLY A 238 -19.05 13.56 -4.75
N ASN A 239 -20.04 12.72 -5.06
CA ASN A 239 -20.74 11.96 -4.04
C ASN A 239 -19.83 10.85 -3.53
N GLN A 240 -19.54 10.85 -2.23
CA GLN A 240 -18.67 9.86 -1.59
C GLN A 240 -19.34 8.49 -1.54
N LEU A 241 -18.57 7.43 -1.79
CA LEU A 241 -19.02 6.05 -1.65
C LEU A 241 -19.06 5.64 -0.18
N ALA A 242 -17.96 5.84 0.54
CA ALA A 242 -17.81 5.49 1.95
C ALA A 242 -18.11 6.72 2.84
N GLU A 243 -19.37 7.15 2.90
CA GLU A 243 -19.74 8.39 3.60
C GLU A 243 -19.30 8.39 5.08
N GLY A 244 -18.59 9.44 5.49
CA GLY A 244 -18.16 9.63 6.88
C GLY A 244 -16.95 8.78 7.29
N ILE A 245 -16.31 8.11 6.34
CA ILE A 245 -15.05 7.38 6.56
C ILE A 245 -13.92 8.14 5.86
N GLU A 246 -12.86 8.42 6.59
CA GLU A 246 -11.65 9.06 6.09
C GLU A 246 -10.54 8.01 6.03
N PHE A 247 -10.00 7.75 4.83
CA PHE A 247 -8.91 6.79 4.63
C PHE A 247 -7.57 7.49 4.49
N GLU A 248 -6.50 6.83 4.96
CA GLU A 248 -5.13 7.29 4.75
C GLU A 248 -4.70 7.10 3.29
N LYS A 249 -5.16 6.01 2.68
CA LYS A 249 -4.91 5.61 1.29
C LYS A 249 -6.04 4.73 0.79
N VAL A 250 -6.24 4.69 -0.53
CA VAL A 250 -7.13 3.75 -1.20
C VAL A 250 -6.48 3.26 -2.50
N GLY A 251 -6.76 2.03 -2.92
CA GLY A 251 -6.51 1.55 -4.29
C GLY A 251 -7.73 1.75 -5.17
N TRP A 252 -7.83 1.01 -6.28
CA TRP A 252 -8.91 1.15 -7.26
C TRP A 252 -9.84 -0.06 -7.26
N PHE A 253 -11.01 0.08 -7.89
CA PHE A 253 -11.87 -1.06 -8.20
C PHE A 253 -11.41 -1.74 -9.49
N ASP A 254 -11.02 -0.97 -10.51
CA ASP A 254 -10.57 -1.48 -11.80
C ASP A 254 -11.56 -2.47 -12.44
N GLY A 255 -12.85 -2.12 -12.39
CA GLY A 255 -13.93 -3.00 -12.84
C GLY A 255 -14.19 -4.24 -11.95
N GLU A 256 -13.45 -4.43 -10.86
CA GLU A 256 -13.67 -5.48 -9.86
C GLU A 256 -14.67 -5.07 -8.77
N LYS A 257 -15.01 -6.01 -7.90
CA LYS A 257 -16.04 -5.83 -6.86
C LYS A 257 -15.54 -5.20 -5.57
N LEU A 258 -14.23 -5.25 -5.33
CA LEU A 258 -13.61 -4.78 -4.10
C LEU A 258 -12.41 -3.88 -4.42
N ALA A 259 -12.21 -2.85 -3.59
CA ALA A 259 -11.03 -2.00 -3.62
C ALA A 259 -10.34 -1.98 -2.25
N PRO A 260 -9.00 -1.95 -2.20
CA PRO A 260 -8.28 -1.90 -0.94
C PRO A 260 -8.32 -0.48 -0.34
N VAL A 261 -8.48 -0.40 0.98
CA VAL A 261 -8.53 0.86 1.74
C VAL A 261 -7.65 0.76 2.99
N CYS A 262 -7.02 1.87 3.38
CA CYS A 262 -6.05 1.91 4.47
C CYS A 262 -6.49 2.81 5.62
N GLN A 263 -6.38 2.31 6.85
CA GLN A 263 -6.49 3.07 8.10
C GLN A 263 -5.46 2.55 9.12
N ASP A 264 -4.85 3.45 9.88
CA ASP A 264 -3.85 3.13 10.89
C ASP A 264 -2.70 2.25 10.36
N GLY A 265 -2.30 2.48 9.10
CA GLY A 265 -1.24 1.71 8.41
C GLY A 265 -1.59 0.26 8.06
N LYS A 266 -2.85 -0.17 8.22
CA LYS A 266 -3.34 -1.50 7.84
C LYS A 266 -4.38 -1.40 6.73
N TRP A 267 -4.45 -2.45 5.93
CA TRP A 267 -5.32 -2.54 4.76
C TRP A 267 -6.53 -3.43 5.02
N ALA A 268 -7.67 -3.03 4.47
CA ALA A 268 -8.93 -3.77 4.36
C ALA A 268 -9.45 -3.67 2.92
N TYR A 269 -10.54 -4.38 2.62
CA TYR A 269 -11.24 -4.31 1.35
C TYR A 269 -12.67 -3.82 1.53
N LEU A 270 -13.08 -2.92 0.64
CA LEU A 270 -14.38 -2.27 0.61
C LEU A 270 -15.11 -2.62 -0.69
N ASP A 271 -16.42 -2.85 -0.64
CA ASP A 271 -17.23 -3.17 -1.81
C ASP A 271 -17.73 -1.94 -2.59
N THR A 272 -18.26 -2.17 -3.79
CA THR A 272 -18.88 -1.14 -4.65
C THR A 272 -20.12 -0.45 -4.06
N GLU A 273 -20.60 -0.85 -2.89
CA GLU A 273 -21.68 -0.19 -2.14
C GLU A 273 -21.14 0.68 -0.99
N GLY A 274 -19.82 0.69 -0.75
CA GLY A 274 -19.19 1.45 0.33
C GLY A 274 -19.06 0.70 1.65
N ASN A 275 -19.33 -0.61 1.69
CA ASN A 275 -19.22 -1.40 2.91
C ASN A 275 -17.81 -2.00 3.04
N LEU A 276 -17.25 -1.95 4.25
CA LEU A 276 -16.07 -2.75 4.58
C LEU A 276 -16.44 -4.23 4.59
N VAL A 277 -15.72 -5.02 3.79
CA VAL A 277 -15.92 -6.47 3.63
C VAL A 277 -14.92 -7.25 4.45
N THR A 278 -13.71 -6.71 4.65
CA THR A 278 -12.69 -7.27 5.55
C THR A 278 -12.36 -6.31 6.67
N ASP A 279 -11.72 -6.84 7.72
CA ASP A 279 -11.10 -6.02 8.76
C ASP A 279 -9.77 -5.40 8.27
N PHE A 280 -9.31 -4.33 8.92
CA PHE A 280 -7.99 -3.71 8.69
C PHE A 280 -6.87 -4.54 9.31
N VAL A 281 -6.47 -5.59 8.61
CA VAL A 281 -5.48 -6.57 9.13
C VAL A 281 -4.29 -6.79 8.18
N TYR A 282 -4.41 -6.39 6.92
CA TYR A 282 -3.40 -6.67 5.91
C TYR A 282 -2.29 -5.61 5.90
N ASP A 283 -1.09 -6.05 5.53
CA ASP A 283 0.08 -5.22 5.34
C ASP A 283 0.12 -4.67 3.91
N ALA A 284 0.88 -3.60 3.71
CA ALA A 284 1.24 -3.17 2.36
C ALA A 284 2.06 -4.27 1.65
N CYS A 285 1.69 -4.55 0.41
CA CYS A 285 2.16 -5.67 -0.41
C CYS A 285 2.98 -5.19 -1.63
N TRP A 286 2.71 -3.97 -2.07
CA TRP A 286 3.17 -3.40 -3.33
C TRP A 286 3.56 -1.92 -3.20
N GLY A 287 4.29 -1.41 -4.19
CA GLY A 287 4.58 -0.01 -4.39
C GLY A 287 6.08 0.26 -4.30
N CYS A 288 6.60 1.01 -5.28
CA CYS A 288 7.97 1.50 -5.26
C CYS A 288 8.03 3.02 -5.46
N ASP A 289 8.12 3.77 -4.36
CA ASP A 289 8.53 5.17 -4.38
C ASP A 289 10.06 5.24 -4.41
N HIS A 290 10.64 5.63 -5.55
CA HIS A 290 12.09 5.82 -5.72
C HIS A 290 12.63 7.02 -4.95
N LEU A 291 11.78 8.00 -4.65
CA LEU A 291 12.13 9.21 -3.92
C LEU A 291 12.08 8.98 -2.41
N ARG A 292 11.23 8.04 -1.94
CA ARG A 292 11.08 7.66 -0.53
C ARG A 292 11.13 6.14 -0.33
N PRO A 293 12.26 5.46 -0.63
CA PRO A 293 12.36 4.00 -0.58
C PRO A 293 12.05 3.39 0.79
N GLU A 294 12.28 4.14 1.87
CA GLU A 294 11.97 3.75 3.25
C GLU A 294 10.48 3.53 3.51
N THR A 295 9.62 3.99 2.61
CA THR A 295 8.16 3.83 2.70
C THR A 295 7.65 2.59 1.95
N ASN A 296 8.50 1.88 1.20
CA ASN A 296 8.11 0.73 0.40
C ASN A 296 8.06 -0.58 1.22
N PRO A 297 7.10 -1.50 0.97
CA PRO A 297 5.90 -1.32 0.14
C PRO A 297 4.90 -0.38 0.83
N TYR A 298 4.06 0.30 0.04
CA TYR A 298 3.16 1.33 0.56
C TYR A 298 1.68 1.17 0.19
N TYR A 299 1.32 0.18 -0.65
CA TYR A 299 -0.03 -0.17 -1.08
C TYR A 299 -0.36 -1.66 -0.94
N ALA A 300 -1.65 -2.01 -0.81
CA ALA A 300 -2.15 -3.37 -1.04
C ALA A 300 -2.54 -3.58 -2.51
N TYR A 301 -2.62 -4.83 -2.97
CA TYR A 301 -3.09 -5.15 -4.31
C TYR A 301 -4.61 -5.03 -4.41
N SER A 302 -5.10 -4.46 -5.50
CA SER A 302 -6.50 -4.61 -5.90
C SER A 302 -6.79 -6.00 -6.44
N LEU A 303 -8.07 -6.31 -6.64
CA LEU A 303 -8.45 -7.58 -7.26
C LEU A 303 -7.99 -7.61 -8.72
N THR A 304 -7.66 -8.80 -9.20
CA THR A 304 -7.31 -9.02 -10.60
C THR A 304 -7.88 -10.36 -11.05
N GLY A 305 -8.95 -10.33 -11.85
CA GLY A 305 -9.71 -11.51 -12.22
C GLY A 305 -10.42 -12.15 -11.02
N GLY A 306 -10.96 -11.32 -10.12
CA GLY A 306 -11.73 -11.75 -8.95
C GLY A 306 -10.92 -12.18 -7.72
N TYR A 307 -9.58 -12.07 -7.74
CA TYR A 307 -8.70 -12.49 -6.64
C TYR A 307 -7.66 -11.44 -6.32
N ALA A 308 -7.25 -11.34 -5.05
CA ALA A 308 -6.13 -10.51 -4.64
C ALA A 308 -5.18 -11.28 -3.70
N PRO A 309 -3.86 -11.32 -3.99
CA PRO A 309 -2.88 -11.74 -3.01
C PRO A 309 -2.81 -10.71 -1.88
N VAL A 310 -2.89 -11.18 -0.65
CA VAL A 310 -2.84 -10.36 0.56
C VAL A 310 -1.68 -10.76 1.45
N CYS A 311 -1.06 -9.80 2.12
CA CYS A 311 0.00 -10.05 3.09
C CYS A 311 -0.51 -9.76 4.50
N LYS A 312 -0.21 -10.65 5.45
CA LYS A 312 -0.48 -10.46 6.87
C LYS A 312 0.68 -11.00 7.67
N ASP A 313 1.29 -10.14 8.47
CA ASP A 313 2.43 -10.45 9.33
C ASP A 313 3.62 -11.05 8.55
N GLY A 314 3.81 -10.57 7.31
CA GLY A 314 4.89 -11.00 6.41
C GLY A 314 4.64 -12.33 5.68
N LYS A 315 3.43 -12.89 5.77
CA LYS A 315 3.02 -14.10 5.05
C LYS A 315 1.89 -13.80 4.08
N TRP A 316 1.86 -14.55 2.98
CA TRP A 316 0.97 -14.29 1.86
C TRP A 316 -0.14 -15.32 1.74
N GLY A 317 -1.35 -14.82 1.49
CA GLY A 317 -2.57 -15.56 1.24
C GLY A 317 -3.32 -14.94 0.06
N VAL A 318 -4.56 -15.36 -0.16
CA VAL A 318 -5.42 -14.87 -1.25
C VAL A 318 -6.83 -14.69 -0.76
N ILE A 319 -7.42 -13.54 -1.09
CA ILE A 319 -8.86 -13.29 -0.93
C ILE A 319 -9.59 -13.37 -2.27
N ASP A 320 -10.88 -13.68 -2.23
CA ASP A 320 -11.79 -13.62 -3.38
C ASP A 320 -12.62 -12.32 -3.44
N GLU A 321 -13.48 -12.22 -4.45
CA GLU A 321 -14.43 -11.13 -4.66
C GLU A 321 -15.48 -10.94 -3.55
N THR A 322 -15.59 -11.89 -2.61
CA THR A 322 -16.43 -11.78 -1.42
C THR A 322 -15.66 -11.31 -0.19
N GLY A 323 -14.35 -11.12 -0.32
CA GLY A 323 -13.42 -10.80 0.77
C GLY A 323 -13.07 -11.99 1.65
N ALA A 324 -13.47 -13.21 1.26
CA ALA A 324 -13.10 -14.42 1.97
C ALA A 324 -11.63 -14.75 1.70
N GLU A 325 -10.85 -15.01 2.76
CA GLU A 325 -9.50 -15.56 2.66
C GLU A 325 -9.59 -17.03 2.22
N ILE A 326 -9.49 -17.27 0.92
CA ILE A 326 -9.59 -18.61 0.31
C ILE A 326 -8.27 -19.37 0.35
N ILE A 327 -7.15 -18.65 0.48
CA ILE A 327 -5.84 -19.22 0.79
C ILE A 327 -5.30 -18.47 2.01
N PRO A 328 -5.09 -19.14 3.15
CA PRO A 328 -4.53 -18.49 4.33
C PRO A 328 -3.12 -17.94 4.12
N CYS A 329 -2.80 -16.88 4.87
CA CYS A 329 -1.47 -16.26 4.85
C CYS A 329 -0.37 -17.20 5.39
N SER A 330 0.18 -18.03 4.52
CA SER A 330 1.20 -19.05 4.84
C SER A 330 2.41 -19.04 3.89
N TYR A 331 2.26 -18.47 2.69
CA TYR A 331 3.29 -18.42 1.65
C TYR A 331 4.33 -17.32 1.92
N ASP A 332 5.52 -17.45 1.32
CA ASP A 332 6.62 -16.51 1.47
C ASP A 332 6.48 -15.27 0.55
N GLY A 333 5.61 -15.34 -0.45
CA GLY A 333 5.40 -14.30 -1.46
C GLY A 333 4.09 -14.49 -2.22
N GLY A 334 3.51 -13.39 -2.69
CA GLY A 334 2.29 -13.37 -3.50
C GLY A 334 2.35 -12.25 -4.53
N ALA A 335 1.90 -12.52 -5.76
CA ALA A 335 1.75 -11.50 -6.81
C ALA A 335 0.52 -11.78 -7.68
N PRO A 336 -0.21 -10.74 -8.11
CA PRO A 336 -1.48 -10.90 -8.80
C PRO A 336 -1.27 -11.50 -10.20
N TYR A 337 -2.29 -12.20 -10.68
CA TYR A 337 -2.36 -12.73 -12.03
C TYR A 337 -3.83 -12.79 -12.48
N PRO A 338 -4.18 -12.32 -13.69
CA PRO A 338 -5.57 -12.41 -14.18
C PRO A 338 -6.10 -13.86 -14.19
N GLY A 339 -7.05 -14.15 -13.30
CA GLY A 339 -7.63 -15.49 -13.13
C GLY A 339 -6.73 -16.48 -12.37
N GLY A 340 -5.79 -15.98 -11.56
CA GLY A 340 -4.84 -16.81 -10.84
C GLY A 340 -3.98 -16.02 -9.84
N VAL A 341 -2.87 -16.62 -9.43
CA VAL A 341 -1.92 -15.99 -8.50
C VAL A 341 -0.54 -16.63 -8.64
N TRP A 342 0.52 -15.83 -8.47
CA TRP A 342 1.84 -16.35 -8.18
C TRP A 342 2.02 -16.48 -6.67
N LEU A 343 2.39 -17.66 -6.19
CA LEU A 343 2.70 -17.89 -4.78
C LEU A 343 4.12 -18.43 -4.63
N ALA A 344 4.83 -17.96 -3.61
CA ALA A 344 6.21 -18.34 -3.36
C ALA A 344 6.37 -19.24 -2.13
N GLU A 345 7.19 -20.27 -2.26
CA GLU A 345 7.63 -21.11 -1.15
C GLU A 345 9.12 -21.41 -1.31
N GLY A 346 9.94 -21.05 -0.31
CA GLY A 346 11.38 -21.30 -0.34
C GLY A 346 12.12 -20.63 -1.51
N GLY A 347 11.65 -19.46 -1.96
CA GLY A 347 12.24 -18.69 -3.07
C GLY A 347 11.85 -19.21 -4.47
N VAL A 348 10.94 -20.18 -4.56
CA VAL A 348 10.35 -20.65 -5.81
C VAL A 348 8.95 -20.10 -5.93
N TRP A 349 8.71 -19.31 -6.97
CA TRP A 349 7.40 -18.77 -7.33
C TRP A 349 6.73 -19.72 -8.32
N GLN A 350 5.55 -20.21 -7.97
CA GLN A 350 4.71 -21.07 -8.80
C GLN A 350 3.45 -20.30 -9.22
N LEU A 351 3.12 -20.33 -10.51
CA LEU A 351 1.84 -19.80 -10.99
C LEU A 351 0.74 -20.83 -10.73
N TYR A 352 -0.35 -20.36 -10.14
CA TYR A 352 -1.59 -21.12 -10.00
C TYR A 352 -2.74 -20.41 -10.72
N LEU A 353 -3.62 -21.17 -11.38
CA LEU A 353 -4.82 -20.65 -12.04
C LEU A 353 -6.07 -21.19 -11.37
N PHE A 354 -7.14 -20.40 -11.35
CA PHE A 354 -8.45 -20.85 -10.91
C PHE A 354 -9.24 -21.40 -12.11
N GLU A 355 -9.88 -22.57 -11.99
CA GLU A 355 -10.62 -23.25 -13.06
C GLU A 355 -12.05 -22.77 -13.28
#